data_AF-A0A8D8HJ40-F1
#
_entry.id   AF-A0A8D8HJ40-F1
#
_cell.length_a   1.000
_cell.length_b   1.000
_cell.length_c   1.000
_cell.angle_alpha   90.00
_cell.angle_beta   90.00
_cell.angle_gamma   90.00
#
_symmetry.space_group_name_H-M   'P 1'
#
loop_
_entity.id
_entity.type
_entity.pdbx_description
1 polymer ?
#
loop_
_entity_poly.entity_id
_entity_poly.type
_entity_poly.pdbx_seq_one_letter_code
_entity_poly.pdbx_strand_id
1 'polypeptide(L)'
;MADRKKEQSAAVKLYLILYNAAQFLGWFYIFVQFVLHFFVEGKPREALWARVGSAVYFFQVISFLEFFHALFRLVPSNALITLAQVFGRSMVVVAAIDATPTGKLSPGVPLCVFCWSLAETIRYSYYLMHLALARVPRSMTWLRYTMFIPLYPGGFIGELLSVYWAQDYIGRTDMWS
;
A
#
# COMPACT_ATOMS: atom_id res chain seq x y z
N MET A 1 -34.16 9.73 16.27
CA MET A 1 -34.29 9.09 14.95
C MET A 1 -33.27 7.97 14.89
N ALA A 2 -33.72 6.72 14.96
CA ALA A 2 -32.85 5.54 14.97
C ALA A 2 -32.16 5.42 13.61
N ASP A 3 -30.85 5.56 13.59
CA ASP A 3 -30.00 5.37 12.41
C ASP A 3 -30.14 3.90 11.99
N ARG A 4 -30.98 3.64 10.98
CA ARG A 4 -31.10 2.31 10.36
C ARG A 4 -29.73 2.00 9.77
N LYS A 5 -28.92 1.20 10.46
CA LYS A 5 -27.80 0.47 9.86
C LYS A 5 -28.35 -0.28 8.65
N LYS A 6 -28.19 0.29 7.45
CA LYS A 6 -28.46 -0.41 6.20
C LYS A 6 -27.58 -1.65 6.23
N GLU A 7 -28.16 -2.83 6.41
CA GLU A 7 -27.44 -4.07 6.15
C GLU A 7 -26.91 -3.97 4.72
N GLN A 8 -25.58 -4.10 4.58
CA GLN A 8 -24.95 -4.06 3.27
C GLN A 8 -25.56 -5.16 2.41
N SER A 9 -26.02 -4.80 1.22
CA SER A 9 -26.52 -5.78 0.25
C SER A 9 -25.48 -6.88 0.02
N ALA A 10 -25.94 -8.13 -0.08
CA ALA A 10 -25.06 -9.28 -0.30
C ALA A 10 -24.12 -9.09 -1.51
N ALA A 11 -24.58 -8.40 -2.55
CA ALA A 11 -23.78 -8.05 -3.72
C ALA A 11 -22.61 -7.11 -3.37
N VAL A 12 -22.84 -6.09 -2.54
CA VAL A 12 -21.79 -5.16 -2.07
C VAL A 12 -20.79 -5.90 -1.21
N LYS A 13 -21.27 -6.78 -0.33
CA LYS A 13 -20.40 -7.60 0.52
C LYS A 13 -19.51 -8.53 -0.31
N LEU A 14 -20.07 -9.22 -1.31
CA LEU A 14 -19.31 -10.08 -2.22
C LEU A 14 -18.26 -9.28 -3.01
N TYR A 15 -18.65 -8.14 -3.57
CA TYR A 15 -17.73 -7.24 -4.26
C TYR A 15 -16.55 -6.82 -3.38
N LEU A 16 -16.82 -6.41 -2.13
CA LEU A 16 -15.77 -6.03 -1.19
C LEU A 16 -14.87 -7.22 -0.84
N ILE A 17 -15.41 -8.43 -0.69
CA ILE A 17 -14.59 -9.63 -0.46
C ILE A 17 -13.66 -9.88 -1.64
N LEU A 18 -14.17 -9.85 -2.87
CA LEU A 18 -13.35 -10.06 -4.06
C LEU A 18 -12.26 -8.99 -4.20
N TYR A 19 -12.62 -7.73 -3.97
CA TYR A 19 -11.67 -6.61 -3.99
C TYR A 19 -10.54 -6.79 -2.97
N ASN A 20 -10.90 -7.05 -1.70
CA ASN A 20 -9.91 -7.22 -0.64
C ASN A 20 -9.06 -8.48 -0.86
N ALA A 21 -9.62 -9.54 -1.47
CA ALA A 21 -8.88 -10.75 -1.83
C ALA A 21 -7.86 -10.48 -2.94
N ALA A 22 -8.26 -9.77 -3.99
CA ALA A 22 -7.36 -9.39 -5.08
C ALA A 22 -6.21 -8.50 -4.56
N GLN A 23 -6.53 -7.51 -3.74
CA GLN A 23 -5.52 -6.64 -3.13
C GLN A 23 -4.59 -7.41 -2.18
N PHE A 24 -5.13 -8.28 -1.32
CA PHE A 24 -4.32 -9.15 -0.46
C PHE A 24 -3.33 -9.99 -1.29
N LEU A 25 -3.81 -10.69 -2.32
CA LEU A 25 -2.96 -11.52 -3.16
C LEU A 25 -1.91 -10.71 -3.90
N GLY A 26 -2.26 -9.51 -4.36
CA GLY A 26 -1.34 -8.58 -5.03
C GLY A 26 -0.19 -8.13 -4.15
N TRP A 27 -0.50 -7.61 -2.97
CA TRP A 27 0.52 -7.15 -2.02
C TRP A 27 1.32 -8.31 -1.42
N PHE A 28 0.69 -9.46 -1.20
CA PHE A 28 1.40 -10.67 -0.79
C PHE A 28 2.37 -11.15 -1.87
N TYR A 29 1.97 -11.11 -3.14
CA TYR A 29 2.87 -11.40 -4.27
C TYR A 29 4.06 -10.46 -4.28
N ILE A 30 3.86 -9.15 -4.11
CA ILE A 30 4.96 -8.17 -4.04
C ILE A 30 5.91 -8.50 -2.87
N PHE A 31 5.36 -8.85 -1.71
CA PHE A 31 6.15 -9.25 -0.54
C PHE A 31 7.00 -10.50 -0.83
N VAL A 32 6.41 -11.53 -1.45
CA VAL A 32 7.14 -12.74 -1.86
C VAL A 32 8.24 -12.40 -2.87
N GLN A 33 7.96 -11.57 -3.87
CA GLN A 33 8.98 -11.14 -4.83
C GLN A 33 10.13 -10.37 -4.17
N PHE A 34 9.83 -9.54 -3.16
CA PHE A 34 10.85 -8.88 -2.35
C PHE A 34 11.73 -9.89 -1.61
N VAL A 35 11.12 -10.88 -0.95
CA VAL A 35 11.86 -11.92 -0.22
C VAL A 35 12.73 -12.73 -1.17
N LEU A 36 12.19 -13.15 -2.31
CA LEU A 36 12.93 -13.90 -3.33
C LEU A 36 14.12 -13.10 -3.88
N HIS A 37 13.92 -11.81 -4.16
CA HIS A 37 14.96 -10.94 -4.73
C HIS A 37 16.18 -10.82 -3.81
N PHE A 38 15.97 -10.61 -2.51
CA PHE A 38 17.07 -10.38 -1.57
C PHE A 38 17.59 -11.64 -0.89
N PHE A 39 16.71 -12.53 -0.44
CA PHE A 39 17.10 -13.66 0.43
C PHE A 39 17.35 -14.95 -0.33
N VAL A 40 16.82 -15.08 -1.56
CA VAL A 40 17.02 -16.28 -2.38
C VAL A 40 17.98 -16.02 -3.53
N GLU A 41 17.76 -14.92 -4.28
CA GLU A 41 18.57 -14.60 -5.46
C GLU A 41 19.78 -13.72 -5.14
N GLY A 42 19.80 -13.04 -3.98
CA GLY A 42 20.91 -12.16 -3.58
C GLY A 42 21.15 -10.99 -4.54
N LYS A 43 20.10 -10.52 -5.24
CA LYS A 43 20.23 -9.48 -6.25
C LYS A 43 20.45 -8.10 -5.63
N PRO A 44 21.15 -7.19 -6.33
CA PRO A 44 21.36 -5.82 -5.88
C PRO A 44 20.02 -5.07 -5.73
N ARG A 45 19.98 -4.11 -4.80
CA ARG A 45 18.77 -3.32 -4.50
C ARG A 45 18.28 -2.50 -5.69
N GLU A 46 19.19 -2.11 -6.57
CA GLU A 46 18.96 -1.31 -7.76
C GLU A 46 18.07 -2.06 -8.78
N ALA A 47 18.11 -3.39 -8.77
CA ALA A 47 17.29 -4.23 -9.64
C ALA A 47 15.88 -4.51 -9.07
N LEU A 48 15.59 -4.10 -7.82
CA LEU A 48 14.32 -4.39 -7.18
C LEU A 48 13.16 -3.70 -7.90
N TRP A 49 13.28 -2.40 -8.19
CA TRP A 49 12.20 -1.63 -8.81
C TRP A 49 11.81 -2.17 -10.19
N ALA A 50 12.78 -2.65 -10.96
CA ALA A 50 12.51 -3.28 -12.25
C ALA A 50 11.65 -4.55 -12.13
N ARG A 51 11.72 -5.26 -11.00
CA ARG A 51 10.96 -6.48 -10.73
C ARG A 51 9.57 -6.21 -10.19
N VAL A 52 9.45 -5.32 -9.21
CA VAL A 52 8.18 -5.12 -8.46
C VAL A 52 7.46 -3.82 -8.80
N GLY A 53 8.11 -2.86 -9.47
CA GLY A 53 7.60 -1.52 -9.68
C GLY A 53 6.27 -1.48 -10.45
N SER A 54 6.14 -2.29 -11.50
CA SER A 54 4.89 -2.39 -12.28
C SER A 54 3.72 -2.93 -11.43
N ALA A 55 3.98 -3.95 -10.60
CA ALA A 55 2.98 -4.50 -9.69
C ALA A 55 2.59 -3.48 -8.61
N VAL A 56 3.58 -2.82 -7.98
CA VAL A 56 3.35 -1.77 -6.97
C VAL A 56 2.49 -0.65 -7.57
N TYR A 57 2.84 -0.16 -8.76
CA TYR A 57 2.08 0.89 -9.45
C TYR A 57 0.63 0.46 -9.69
N PHE A 58 0.42 -0.74 -10.23
CA PHE A 58 -0.91 -1.26 -10.54
C PHE A 58 -1.81 -1.35 -9.30
N PHE A 59 -1.32 -1.98 -8.22
CA PHE A 59 -2.10 -2.12 -6.99
C PHE A 59 -2.29 -0.78 -6.27
N GLN A 60 -1.33 0.13 -6.37
CA GLN A 60 -1.46 1.48 -5.83
C GLN A 60 -2.57 2.27 -6.52
N VAL A 61 -2.68 2.17 -7.85
CA VAL A 61 -3.78 2.80 -8.61
C VAL A 61 -5.14 2.19 -8.25
N ILE A 62 -5.21 0.87 -8.09
CA ILE A 62 -6.44 0.18 -7.68
C ILE A 62 -6.88 0.60 -6.26
N SER A 63 -5.95 1.00 -5.39
CA SER A 63 -6.28 1.51 -4.05
C SER A 63 -7.08 2.82 -4.05
N PHE A 64 -7.11 3.57 -5.17
CA PHE A 64 -8.02 4.72 -5.30
C PHE A 64 -9.50 4.30 -5.27
N LEU A 65 -9.83 3.03 -5.56
CA LEU A 65 -11.19 2.53 -5.36
C LEU A 65 -11.65 2.62 -3.91
N GLU A 66 -10.74 2.61 -2.93
CA GLU A 66 -11.08 2.78 -1.51
C GLU A 66 -11.62 4.17 -1.20
N PHE A 67 -11.11 5.20 -1.89
CA PHE A 67 -11.68 6.54 -1.80
C PHE A 67 -13.14 6.53 -2.27
N PHE A 68 -13.44 5.86 -3.39
CA PHE A 68 -14.82 5.72 -3.86
C PHE A 68 -15.68 4.88 -2.91
N HIS A 69 -15.14 3.81 -2.31
CA HIS A 69 -15.87 3.02 -1.32
C HIS A 69 -16.24 3.87 -0.09
N ALA A 70 -15.34 4.73 0.37
CA ALA A 70 -15.61 5.66 1.47
C ALA A 70 -16.59 6.77 1.05
N LEU A 71 -16.43 7.34 -0.16
CA LEU A 71 -17.28 8.40 -0.71
C LEU A 71 -18.74 7.96 -0.84
N PHE A 72 -18.97 6.75 -1.36
CA PHE A 72 -20.30 6.16 -1.50
C PHE A 72 -20.82 5.51 -0.21
N ARG A 73 -20.11 5.66 0.91
CA ARG A 73 -20.43 5.06 2.22
C ARG A 73 -20.63 3.55 2.16
N LEU A 74 -19.92 2.87 1.25
CA LEU A 74 -19.84 1.41 1.23
C LEU A 74 -19.09 0.91 2.47
N VAL A 75 -18.12 1.68 2.96
CA VAL A 75 -17.33 1.38 4.16
C VAL A 75 -17.41 2.58 5.10
N PRO A 76 -17.50 2.38 6.44
CA PRO A 76 -17.57 3.47 7.43
C PRO A 76 -16.20 4.16 7.63
N SER A 77 -15.65 4.74 6.56
CA SER A 77 -14.34 5.40 6.55
C SER A 77 -14.47 6.86 6.12
N ASN A 78 -13.56 7.73 6.55
CA ASN A 78 -13.54 9.13 6.12
C ASN A 78 -12.88 9.23 4.75
N ALA A 79 -13.67 9.60 3.74
CA ALA A 79 -13.22 9.68 2.34
C ALA A 79 -12.01 10.61 2.16
N LEU A 80 -11.96 11.76 2.85
CA LEU A 80 -10.83 12.70 2.73
C LEU A 80 -9.54 12.12 3.30
N ILE A 81 -9.63 11.39 4.42
CA ILE A 81 -8.48 10.73 5.03
C ILE A 81 -7.99 9.60 4.13
N THR A 82 -8.89 8.77 3.60
CA THR A 82 -8.55 7.70 2.66
C THR A 82 -7.92 8.27 1.39
N LEU A 83 -8.44 9.38 0.86
CA LEU A 83 -7.85 10.07 -0.30
C LEU A 83 -6.43 10.56 0.01
N ALA A 84 -6.23 11.26 1.13
CA ALA A 84 -4.92 11.77 1.51
C ALA A 84 -3.88 10.64 1.67
N GLN A 85 -4.29 9.51 2.25
CA GLN A 85 -3.43 8.33 2.42
C GLN A 85 -3.03 7.70 1.08
N VAL A 86 -4.01 7.45 0.20
CA VAL A 86 -3.75 6.82 -1.11
C VAL A 86 -2.98 7.77 -2.02
N PHE A 87 -3.34 9.05 -2.02
CA PHE A 87 -2.67 10.08 -2.81
C PHE A 87 -1.22 10.27 -2.37
N GLY A 88 -0.96 10.41 -1.06
CA GLY A 88 0.38 10.61 -0.52
C GLY A 88 1.36 9.52 -0.96
N ARG A 89 0.97 8.24 -0.85
CA ARG A 89 1.81 7.13 -1.32
C ARG A 89 1.97 7.10 -2.84
N SER A 90 0.90 7.41 -3.57
CA SER A 90 0.96 7.45 -5.04
C SER A 90 1.92 8.53 -5.55
N MET A 91 1.99 9.68 -4.85
CA MET A 91 2.99 10.71 -5.16
C MET A 91 4.42 10.21 -4.95
N VAL A 92 4.70 9.44 -3.91
CA VAL A 92 6.04 8.85 -3.73
C VAL A 92 6.36 7.87 -4.85
N VAL A 93 5.43 6.97 -5.20
CA VAL A 93 5.62 5.99 -6.29
C VAL A 93 5.88 6.68 -7.62
N VAL A 94 5.04 7.65 -7.99
CA VAL A 94 5.09 8.27 -9.33
C VAL A 94 6.13 9.38 -9.40
N ALA A 95 6.07 10.36 -8.49
CA ALA A 95 6.91 11.55 -8.57
C ALA A 95 8.33 11.34 -8.02
N ALA A 96 8.49 10.56 -6.95
CA ALA A 96 9.83 10.33 -6.39
C ALA A 96 10.52 9.14 -7.06
N ILE A 97 9.86 7.98 -7.13
CA ILE A 97 10.52 6.74 -7.59
C ILE A 97 10.48 6.61 -9.11
N ASP A 98 9.33 6.74 -9.76
CA ASP A 98 9.24 6.42 -11.19
C ASP A 98 9.69 7.54 -12.12
N ALA A 99 9.39 8.81 -11.77
CA ALA A 99 9.74 9.98 -12.55
C ALA A 99 11.25 10.30 -12.56
N THR A 100 12.03 9.77 -11.61
CA THR A 100 13.48 10.00 -11.55
C THR A 100 14.26 8.69 -11.68
N PRO A 101 15.31 8.63 -12.52
CA PRO A 101 16.17 7.45 -12.60
C PRO A 101 16.95 7.21 -11.30
N THR A 102 17.26 8.26 -10.53
CA THR A 102 17.93 8.15 -9.22
C THR A 102 16.99 7.66 -8.13
N GLY A 103 15.71 8.02 -8.16
CA GLY A 103 14.71 7.55 -7.20
C GLY A 103 14.58 6.03 -7.18
N LYS A 104 14.67 5.38 -8.35
CA LYS A 104 14.66 3.92 -8.52
C LYS A 104 15.83 3.23 -7.82
N LEU A 105 16.95 3.93 -7.67
CA LEU A 105 18.18 3.44 -7.06
C LEU A 105 18.26 3.78 -5.57
N SER A 106 17.30 4.53 -5.04
CA SER A 106 17.33 4.99 -3.65
C SER A 106 17.33 3.81 -2.67
N PRO A 107 18.13 3.87 -1.59
CA PRO A 107 18.04 2.90 -0.49
C PRO A 107 16.67 2.92 0.21
N GLY A 108 15.85 3.96 -0.03
CA GLY A 108 14.47 4.03 0.46
C GLY A 108 13.52 3.04 -0.23
N VAL A 109 13.78 2.66 -1.49
CA VAL A 109 12.85 1.81 -2.27
C VAL A 109 12.67 0.43 -1.65
N PRO A 110 13.72 -0.33 -1.27
CA PRO A 110 13.55 -1.60 -0.58
C PRO A 110 12.78 -1.49 0.73
N LEU A 111 13.02 -0.41 1.50
CA LEU A 111 12.35 -0.17 2.76
C LEU A 111 10.85 0.11 2.55
N CYS A 112 10.50 0.97 1.58
CA CYS A 112 9.12 1.21 1.18
C CYS A 112 8.43 -0.07 0.73
N VAL A 113 9.03 -0.83 -0.20
CA VAL A 113 8.43 -2.06 -0.74
C VAL A 113 8.17 -3.05 0.39
N PHE A 114 9.12 -3.25 1.31
CA PHE A 114 8.94 -4.15 2.46
C PHE A 114 7.83 -3.66 3.38
N CYS A 115 7.90 -2.42 3.86
CA CYS A 115 6.94 -1.88 4.81
C CYS A 115 5.53 -1.80 4.23
N TRP A 116 5.38 -1.32 2.99
CA TRP A 116 4.09 -1.21 2.31
C TRP A 116 3.50 -2.59 2.04
N SER A 117 4.24 -3.51 1.42
CA SER A 117 3.70 -4.83 1.09
C SER A 117 3.27 -5.62 2.33
N LEU A 118 4.04 -5.56 3.42
CA LEU A 118 3.67 -6.22 4.67
C LEU A 118 2.46 -5.54 5.34
N ALA A 119 2.45 -4.21 5.44
CA ALA A 119 1.33 -3.47 6.03
C ALA A 119 0.02 -3.71 5.26
N GLU A 120 0.07 -3.68 3.93
CA GLU A 120 -1.09 -3.90 3.08
C GLU A 120 -1.58 -5.34 3.14
N THR A 121 -0.68 -6.32 3.13
CA THR A 121 -1.03 -7.74 3.32
C THR A 121 -1.82 -7.95 4.62
N ILE A 122 -1.36 -7.38 5.74
CA ILE A 122 -2.05 -7.47 7.03
C ILE A 122 -3.40 -6.75 6.98
N ARG A 123 -3.46 -5.56 6.37
CA ARG A 123 -4.67 -4.73 6.29
C ARG A 123 -5.78 -5.41 5.51
N TYR A 124 -5.49 -5.91 4.32
CA TYR A 124 -6.47 -6.60 3.48
C TYR A 124 -6.89 -7.95 4.06
N SER A 125 -5.96 -8.69 4.70
CA SER A 125 -6.30 -9.90 5.46
C SER A 125 -7.31 -9.61 6.57
N TYR A 126 -7.11 -8.52 7.32
CA TYR A 126 -8.04 -8.09 8.36
C TYR A 126 -9.42 -7.73 7.77
N TYR A 127 -9.46 -7.00 6.65
CA TYR A 127 -10.74 -6.64 6.01
C TYR A 127 -11.49 -7.86 5.48
N LEU A 128 -10.79 -8.83 4.88
CA LEU A 128 -11.39 -10.11 4.49
C LEU A 128 -11.99 -10.84 5.68
N MET A 129 -11.25 -10.98 6.78
CA MET A 129 -11.74 -11.65 7.99
C MET A 129 -12.92 -10.90 8.60
N HIS A 130 -12.91 -9.57 8.59
CA HIS A 130 -14.02 -8.75 9.10
C HIS A 130 -15.29 -8.90 8.25
N LEU A 131 -15.16 -9.17 6.94
CA LEU A 131 -16.31 -9.40 6.06
C LEU A 131 -16.79 -10.87 6.11
N ALA A 132 -15.87 -11.83 6.19
CA ALA A 132 -16.16 -13.26 6.12
C ALA A 132 -16.61 -13.85 7.47
N LEU A 133 -16.09 -13.35 8.59
CA LEU A 133 -16.37 -13.89 9.92
C LEU A 133 -17.27 -12.95 10.72
N ALA A 134 -18.16 -13.54 11.53
CA ALA A 134 -18.97 -12.78 12.48
C ALA A 134 -18.13 -12.13 13.60
N ARG A 135 -16.95 -12.71 13.90
CA ARG A 135 -15.99 -12.18 14.87
C ARG A 135 -14.57 -12.39 14.36
N VAL A 136 -13.82 -11.29 14.24
CA VAL A 136 -12.40 -11.34 13.86
C VAL A 136 -11.57 -11.96 15.01
N PRO A 137 -10.65 -12.91 14.72
CA PRO A 137 -9.75 -13.46 15.72
C PRO A 137 -8.94 -12.36 16.42
N ARG A 138 -8.76 -12.47 17.74
CA ARG A 138 -7.97 -11.49 18.52
C ARG A 138 -6.54 -11.36 18.02
N SER A 139 -5.95 -12.45 17.53
CA SER A 139 -4.60 -12.49 16.95
C SER A 139 -4.44 -11.57 15.74
N MET A 140 -5.41 -11.56 14.81
CA MET A 140 -5.36 -10.71 13.62
C MET A 140 -5.53 -9.22 13.97
N THR A 141 -6.43 -8.93 14.91
CA THR A 141 -6.60 -7.58 15.44
C THR A 141 -5.32 -7.09 16.11
N TRP A 142 -4.69 -7.93 16.93
CA TRP A 142 -3.40 -7.62 17.55
C TRP A 142 -2.32 -7.38 16.50
N LEU A 143 -2.18 -8.27 15.51
CA LEU A 143 -1.20 -8.15 14.44
C LEU A 143 -1.34 -6.81 13.71
N ARG A 144 -2.57 -6.42 13.35
CA ARG A 144 -2.87 -5.15 12.69
C ARG A 144 -2.38 -3.95 13.51
N TYR A 145 -2.69 -3.90 14.79
CA TYR A 145 -2.36 -2.73 15.62
C TYR A 145 -0.91 -2.71 16.09
N THR A 146 -0.32 -3.87 16.38
CA THR A 146 1.06 -3.96 16.86
C THR A 146 2.07 -3.82 15.74
N MET A 147 1.86 -4.46 14.58
CA MET A 147 2.80 -4.35 13.45
C MET A 147 2.79 -2.95 12.83
N PHE A 148 1.71 -2.20 12.98
CA PHE A 148 1.66 -0.83 12.51
C PHE A 148 2.68 0.07 13.21
N ILE A 149 3.03 -0.21 14.47
CA ILE A 149 3.96 0.59 15.27
C ILE A 149 5.35 0.68 14.63
N PRO A 150 6.03 -0.42 14.26
CA PRO A 150 7.32 -0.35 13.57
C PRO A 150 7.19 -0.07 12.06
N LEU A 151 6.13 -0.56 11.41
CA LEU A 151 6.00 -0.44 9.95
C LEU A 151 5.71 0.98 9.50
N TYR A 152 5.01 1.77 10.31
CA TYR A 152 4.66 3.14 9.95
C TYR A 152 5.89 4.08 9.91
N PRO A 153 6.75 4.13 10.95
CA PRO A 153 8.02 4.87 10.89
C PRO A 153 8.93 4.34 9.78
N GLY A 154 9.03 3.01 9.60
CA GLY A 154 9.86 2.42 8.56
C GLY A 154 9.43 2.84 7.15
N GLY A 155 8.13 2.76 6.86
CA GLY A 155 7.58 3.23 5.59
C GLY A 155 7.82 4.72 5.37
N PHE A 156 7.58 5.55 6.38
CA PHE A 156 7.80 6.99 6.31
C PHE A 156 9.28 7.36 6.06
N ILE A 157 10.22 6.67 6.73
CA ILE A 157 11.66 6.86 6.49
C ILE A 157 12.03 6.46 5.05
N GLY A 158 11.48 5.35 4.55
CA GLY A 158 11.69 4.93 3.16
C GLY A 158 11.20 5.98 2.16
N GLU A 159 10.04 6.57 2.42
CA GLU A 159 9.45 7.63 1.60
C GLU A 159 10.35 8.87 1.57
N LEU A 160 10.80 9.33 2.75
CA LEU A 160 11.71 10.47 2.87
C LEU A 160 13.05 10.23 2.15
N LEU A 161 13.64 9.04 2.29
CA LEU A 161 14.89 8.69 1.61
C LEU A 161 14.71 8.64 0.08
N SER A 162 13.56 8.18 -0.40
CA SER A 162 13.24 8.14 -1.83
C SER A 162 13.09 9.54 -2.40
N VAL A 163 12.39 10.43 -1.67
CA VAL A 163 12.23 11.84 -2.05
C VAL A 163 13.57 12.58 -2.03
N TYR A 164 14.38 12.41 -0.98
CA TYR A 164 15.69 13.05 -0.85
C TYR A 164 16.63 12.70 -2.01
N TRP A 165 16.65 11.42 -2.41
CA TRP A 165 17.43 10.96 -3.57
C TRP A 165 16.90 11.46 -4.92
N ALA A 166 15.57 11.62 -5.04
CA ALA A 166 14.96 12.21 -6.23
C ALA A 166 15.28 13.70 -6.36
N GLN A 167 15.36 14.43 -5.23
CA GLN A 167 15.66 15.86 -5.19
C GLN A 167 17.05 16.22 -5.73
N ASP A 168 18.08 15.43 -5.39
CA ASP A 168 19.45 15.66 -5.93
C ASP A 168 19.48 15.59 -7.46
N TYR A 169 18.67 14.71 -8.06
CA TYR A 169 18.55 14.63 -9.52
C TYR A 169 17.76 15.79 -10.12
N ILE A 170 16.62 16.12 -9.51
CA ILE A 170 15.76 17.24 -9.95
C ILE A 170 16.53 18.56 -9.93
N GLY A 171 17.29 18.83 -8.87
CA GLY A 171 18.11 20.05 -8.75
C GLY A 171 19.24 20.15 -9.79
N ARG A 172 19.66 19.02 -10.38
CA ARG A 172 20.67 18.98 -11.45
C ARG A 172 20.09 19.07 -12.85
N THR A 173 18.81 18.73 -13.02
CA THR A 173 18.17 18.58 -14.35
C THR A 173 17.09 19.60 -14.63
N ASP A 174 16.77 20.50 -13.68
CA ASP A 174 15.80 21.59 -13.83
C ASP A 174 14.41 21.13 -14.33
N MET A 175 14.05 19.85 -14.10
CA MET A 175 12.85 19.20 -14.65
C MET A 175 11.52 19.84 -14.23
N TRP A 176 11.54 20.75 -13.25
CA TRP A 176 10.33 21.36 -12.67
C TRP A 176 10.42 22.89 -12.56
N SER A 177 11.37 23.51 -13.27
CA SER A 177 11.50 24.97 -13.41
C SER A 177 10.73 25.52 -14.60
#